data_AF-A0A8T2TRW8-F1
#
_entry.id   AF-A0A8T2TRW8-F1
#
_cell.length_a   1.000
_cell.length_b   1.000
_cell.length_c   1.000
_cell.angle_alpha   90.00
_cell.angle_beta   90.00
_cell.angle_gamma   90.00
#
_symmetry.space_group_name_H-M   'P 1'
#
loop_
_entity.id
_entity.type
_entity.pdbx_description
1 polymer ?
#
loop_
_entity_poly.entity_id
_entity_poly.type
_entity_poly.pdbx_seq_one_letter_code
_entity_poly.pdbx_strand_id
1 'polypeptide(L)'
;MAHLWLESEVMAGSSSTSKYSVKSSATNNPIEKELGKFFLQQITNDNSPIYGKGFQAGYASMMRFGLPRTLNHIKMTGSFPL
;
A
#
# COMPACT_ATOMS: atom_id res chain seq x y z
N MET A 1 -5.02 7.07 -12.46
CA MET A 1 -5.33 7.16 -11.01
C MET A 1 -4.17 6.67 -10.13
N ALA A 2 -3.63 5.47 -10.34
CA ALA A 2 -2.42 5.03 -9.62
C ALA A 2 -1.18 5.92 -9.88
N HIS A 3 -1.01 6.41 -11.12
CA HIS A 3 0.11 7.30 -11.46
C HIS A 3 0.12 8.61 -10.67
N LEU A 4 -1.06 9.22 -10.44
CA LEU A 4 -1.18 10.46 -9.68
C LEU A 4 -0.82 10.27 -8.19
N TRP A 5 -1.17 9.11 -7.62
CA TRP A 5 -0.77 8.76 -6.26
C TRP A 5 0.75 8.55 -6.17
N LEU A 6 1.33 7.86 -7.14
CA LEU A 6 2.76 7.57 -7.18
C LEU A 6 3.60 8.84 -7.38
N GLU A 7 3.16 9.77 -8.25
CA GLU A 7 3.79 11.10 -8.39
C GLU A 7 3.71 11.92 -7.10
N SER A 8 2.61 11.84 -6.35
CA SER A 8 2.49 12.53 -5.07
C SER A 8 3.44 12.00 -3.99
N GLU A 9 3.73 10.70 -4.02
CA GLU A 9 4.65 10.03 -3.08
C GLU A 9 6.11 10.33 -3.43
N VAL A 10 6.46 10.33 -4.72
CA VAL A 10 7.79 10.70 -5.23
C VAL A 10 8.13 12.16 -4.94
N MET A 11 7.17 13.08 -5.08
CA MET A 11 7.36 14.49 -4.71
C MET A 11 7.49 14.68 -3.19
N ALA A 12 6.77 13.91 -2.39
CA ALA A 12 6.90 13.92 -0.92
C ALA A 12 8.25 13.34 -0.44
N GLY A 13 8.83 12.39 -1.18
CA GLY A 13 10.09 11.71 -0.83
C GLY A 13 11.38 12.51 -1.10
N SER A 14 11.31 13.68 -1.73
CA SER A 14 12.51 14.49 -2.06
C SER A 14 12.90 15.51 -0.99
N SER A 15 12.19 15.58 0.14
CA SER A 15 12.63 16.34 1.31
C SER A 15 13.30 15.41 2.31
N SER A 16 14.60 15.56 2.43
CA SER A 16 15.49 14.81 3.30
C SER A 16 15.01 14.74 4.76
N THR A 17 15.04 13.51 5.27
CA THR A 17 15.41 13.16 6.64
C THR A 17 14.67 13.88 7.77
N SER A 18 13.67 13.21 8.32
CA SER A 18 13.55 12.90 9.76
C SER A 18 12.08 12.82 10.16
N LYS A 19 11.80 11.83 11.00
CA LYS A 19 10.53 11.58 11.70
C LYS A 19 9.54 10.80 10.84
N TYR A 20 9.50 9.51 11.14
CA TYR A 20 8.29 8.72 11.27
C TYR A 20 7.26 9.50 12.09
N SER A 21 6.65 10.51 11.49
CA SER A 21 5.30 10.91 11.83
C SER A 21 4.51 10.56 10.59
N VAL A 22 3.89 9.38 10.63
CA VAL A 22 2.51 9.28 10.18
C VAL A 22 1.77 10.43 10.88
N LYS A 23 1.83 11.63 10.29
CA LYS A 23 0.76 12.59 10.43
C LYS A 23 -0.38 11.94 9.66
N SER A 24 -1.02 10.96 10.31
CA SER A 24 -2.45 10.92 10.22
C SER A 24 -2.87 12.32 10.66
N SER A 25 -3.08 13.21 9.69
CA SER A 25 -4.21 14.12 9.85
C SER A 25 -5.39 13.18 10.02
N ALA A 26 -5.62 12.76 11.27
CA ALA A 26 -6.91 12.28 11.71
C ALA A 26 -7.78 13.52 11.63
N THR A 27 -8.10 13.89 10.39
CA THR A 27 -9.30 14.61 10.04
C THR A 27 -10.37 13.85 10.80
N ASN A 28 -10.83 14.44 11.91
CA ASN A 28 -11.91 13.93 12.76
C ASN A 28 -13.23 14.07 11.98
N ASN A 29 -13.22 13.61 10.74
CA ASN A 29 -14.29 13.70 9.81
C ASN A 29 -15.05 12.38 9.96
N PRO A 30 -16.30 12.41 10.47
CA PRO A 30 -17.07 11.19 10.71
C PRO A 30 -17.22 10.36 9.43
N ILE A 31 -17.22 11.02 8.26
CA ILE A 31 -17.26 10.38 6.94
C ILE A 31 -16.03 9.51 6.70
N GLU A 32 -14.83 9.99 7.02
CA GLU A 32 -13.59 9.24 6.82
C GLU A 32 -13.50 8.02 7.76
N LYS A 33 -14.00 8.16 8.99
CA LYS A 33 -14.10 7.05 9.93
C LYS A 33 -15.03 5.96 9.41
N GLU A 34 -16.16 6.33 8.84
CA GLU A 34 -17.13 5.39 8.28
C GLU A 34 -16.62 4.76 6.98
N LEU A 35 -15.94 5.53 6.13
CA LEU A 35 -15.21 5.02 4.96
C LEU A 35 -14.14 4.00 5.36
N GLY A 36 -13.35 4.28 6.40
CA GLY A 36 -12.35 3.35 6.92
C GLY A 36 -12.95 2.02 7.36
N LYS A 37 -14.09 2.04 8.06
CA LYS A 37 -14.83 0.82 8.43
C LYS A 37 -15.35 0.08 7.20
N PHE A 38 -15.91 0.80 6.22
CA PHE A 38 -16.40 0.20 4.98
C PHE A 38 -15.28 -0.53 4.24
N PHE A 39 -14.13 0.13 4.06
CA PHE A 39 -12.97 -0.50 3.42
C PHE A 39 -12.44 -1.68 4.23
N LEU A 40 -12.41 -1.60 5.57
CA LEU A 40 -11.99 -2.72 6.41
C LEU A 40 -12.91 -3.94 6.25
N GLN A 41 -14.22 -3.71 6.25
CA GLN A 41 -15.21 -4.78 6.01
C GLN A 41 -15.08 -5.36 4.61
N GLN A 42 -14.88 -4.52 3.58
CA GLN A 42 -14.64 -4.99 2.22
C GLN A 42 -13.35 -5.80 2.12
N ILE A 43 -12.23 -5.36 2.67
CA ILE A 43 -10.97 -6.11 2.61
C ILE A 43 -11.07 -7.46 3.36
N THR A 44 -11.85 -7.50 4.45
CA THR A 44 -12.03 -8.72 5.25
C THR A 44 -12.97 -9.72 4.60
N ASN A 45 -14.07 -9.23 4.00
CA ASN A 45 -15.19 -10.06 3.57
C ASN A 45 -15.29 -10.21 2.04
N ASP A 46 -14.74 -9.27 1.28
CA ASP A 46 -14.70 -9.34 -0.18
C ASP A 46 -13.46 -10.13 -0.62
N ASN A 47 -13.69 -11.37 -1.04
CA ASN A 47 -12.68 -12.25 -1.62
C ASN A 47 -12.45 -11.96 -3.12
N SER A 48 -12.87 -10.77 -3.59
CA SER A 48 -12.71 -10.29 -4.96
C SER A 48 -11.26 -10.47 -5.44
N PRO A 49 -11.05 -11.27 -6.49
CA PRO A 49 -9.72 -11.63 -6.96
C PRO A 49 -8.93 -10.43 -7.50
N ILE A 50 -9.60 -9.33 -7.84
CA ILE A 50 -9.00 -8.16 -8.46
C ILE A 50 -8.29 -7.27 -7.42
N TYR A 51 -8.80 -7.19 -6.20
CA TYR A 51 -8.28 -6.26 -5.18
C TYR A 51 -7.45 -6.96 -4.08
N GLY A 52 -7.81 -8.18 -3.68
CA GLY A 52 -7.16 -8.86 -2.54
C GLY A 52 -5.90 -9.65 -2.87
N LYS A 53 -5.87 -10.33 -4.02
CA LYS A 53 -4.80 -11.31 -4.33
C LYS A 53 -3.43 -10.69 -4.57
N GLY A 54 -3.37 -9.54 -5.27
CA GLY A 54 -2.10 -8.87 -5.56
C GLY A 54 -1.42 -8.35 -4.29
N PHE A 55 -2.19 -7.72 -3.40
CA PHE A 55 -1.66 -7.25 -2.12
C PHE A 55 -1.22 -8.40 -1.21
N GLN A 56 -2.03 -9.46 -1.11
CA GLN A 56 -1.69 -10.63 -0.29
C GLN A 56 -0.43 -11.34 -0.80
N ALA A 57 -0.30 -11.51 -2.12
CA ALA A 57 0.90 -12.07 -2.73
C ALA A 57 2.13 -11.19 -2.45
N GLY A 58 2.03 -9.88 -2.67
CA GLY A 58 3.12 -8.95 -2.38
C GLY A 58 3.51 -8.92 -0.91
N TYR A 59 2.54 -8.95 0.00
CA TYR A 59 2.79 -9.01 1.44
C TYR A 59 3.47 -10.31 1.86
N ALA A 60 3.02 -11.45 1.33
CA ALA A 60 3.65 -12.75 1.58
C ALA A 60 5.10 -12.79 1.06
N SER A 61 5.34 -12.28 -0.15
CA SER A 61 6.69 -12.15 -0.72
C SER A 61 7.57 -11.23 0.12
N MET A 62 7.05 -10.09 0.58
CA MET A 62 7.77 -9.16 1.44
C MET A 62 8.15 -9.81 2.78
N MET A 63 7.23 -10.54 3.40
CA MET A 63 7.49 -11.26 4.65
C MET A 63 8.57 -12.34 4.49
N ARG A 64 8.66 -12.98 3.32
CA ARG A 64 9.63 -14.07 3.06
C ARG A 64 11.00 -13.59 2.58
N PHE A 65 11.03 -12.61 1.69
CA PHE A 65 12.24 -12.19 0.99
C PHE A 65 12.73 -10.79 1.37
N GLY A 66 11.93 -10.05 2.13
CA GLY A 66 12.15 -8.65 2.43
C GLY A 66 11.72 -7.73 1.28
N LEU A 67 11.44 -6.47 1.64
CA LEU A 67 11.00 -5.44 0.70
C LEU A 67 12.01 -5.18 -0.45
N PRO A 68 13.33 -5.04 -0.20
CA PRO A 68 14.27 -4.69 -1.27
C PRO A 68 14.34 -5.78 -2.36
N ARG A 69 14.31 -7.04 -1.94
CA ARG A 69 14.42 -8.19 -2.85
C ARG A 69 13.14 -8.39 -3.65
N THR A 70 12.00 -8.19 -3.01
CA THR A 70 10.68 -8.25 -3.64
C THR A 70 10.55 -7.20 -4.74
N LEU A 71 10.94 -5.95 -4.45
CA LEU A 71 10.89 -4.85 -5.44
C LEU A 71 11.85 -5.06 -6.60
N ASN A 72 13.07 -5.55 -6.35
CA ASN A 72 14.02 -5.85 -7.42
C ASN A 72 13.46 -6.93 -8.37
N HIS A 73 12.86 -7.99 -7.82
CA HIS A 73 12.25 -9.04 -8.63
C HIS A 73 11.08 -8.53 -9.48
N ILE A 74 10.19 -7.71 -8.91
CA ILE A 74 9.08 -7.08 -9.66
C ILE A 74 9.64 -6.16 -10.75
N LYS A 75 10.70 -5.40 -10.47
CA LYS A 75 11.34 -4.54 -11.48
C LYS A 75 11.90 -5.34 -12.66
N MET A 76 12.45 -6.53 -12.42
CA MET A 76 13.03 -7.36 -13.48
C MET A 76 11.99 -8.21 -14.23
N THR A 77 10.97 -8.72 -13.53
CA THR A 77 10.05 -9.74 -14.07
C THR A 77 8.61 -9.28 -14.23
N GLY A 78 8.24 -8.15 -13.63
CA GLY A 78 6.86 -7.66 -13.58
C GLY A 78 5.93 -8.47 -12.65
N SER A 79 6.46 -9.44 -11.90
CA SER A 79 5.67 -10.33 -11.03
C SER A 79 6.24 -10.41 -9.61
N PHE A 80 5.44 -10.94 -8.68
CA PHE A 80 5.87 -11.19 -7.31
C PHE A 80 6.74 -12.44 -7.22
N PRO A 81 7.82 -12.43 -6.40
CA PRO A 81 8.60 -13.63 -6.14
C PRO A 81 7.78 -14.58 -5.25
N LEU A 82 7.52 -15.78 -5.77
CA LEU A 82 6.83 -16.87 -5.06
C LEU A 82 7.77 -17.62 -4.12
#